data_AF-A0A7C4R667-F1
#
_entry.id   AF-A0A7C4R667-F1
#
_cell.length_a   1.000
_cell.length_b   1.000
_cell.length_c   1.000
_cell.angle_alpha   90.00
_cell.angle_beta   90.00
_cell.angle_gamma   90.00
#
_symmetry.space_group_name_H-M   'P 1'
#
loop_
_entity.id
_entity.type
_entity.pdbx_description
1 polymer ?
#
loop_
_entity_poly.entity_id
_entity_poly.type
_entity_poly.pdbx_seq_one_letter_code
_entity_poly.pdbx_strand_id
1 'polypeptide(L)'
;MMTDEGLKEGILQYARRYYERNKEAPSLRKILKHFRKEKLSFMRFYMIFPKGISEVCRLADIPISADRIKRTERATKAAKERKKLKTVPSAQDLHIPFSHVFYVDEDGEKHTLDEWSNNIRGELLDLDSNVRRMMEDLASTKKKVEDLESNFKEKVFEALKITCPHCGGKIVFNVTCLNCNERLLLQILK
;
A
#
# COMPACT_ATOMS: atom_id res chain seq x y z
N MET A 1 -31.60 -45.31 11.66
CA MET A 1 -31.32 -43.86 11.78
C MET A 1 -32.29 -43.29 12.80
N MET A 2 -31.85 -42.40 13.69
CA MET A 2 -32.74 -41.78 14.68
C MET A 2 -33.68 -40.79 13.97
N THR A 3 -34.97 -40.78 14.33
CA THR A 3 -35.96 -39.82 13.81
C THR A 3 -35.63 -38.41 14.30
N ASP A 4 -36.17 -37.38 13.63
CA ASP A 4 -35.94 -35.99 14.03
C ASP A 4 -36.49 -35.69 15.42
N GLU A 5 -37.60 -36.33 15.81
CA GLU A 5 -38.18 -36.25 17.15
C GLU A 5 -37.25 -36.88 18.20
N GLY A 6 -36.68 -38.05 17.90
CA GLY A 6 -35.73 -38.72 18.78
C GLY A 6 -34.44 -37.90 18.94
N LEU A 7 -33.98 -37.27 17.86
CA LEU A 7 -32.81 -36.40 17.89
C LEU A 7 -33.09 -35.11 18.66
N LYS A 8 -34.28 -34.53 18.51
CA LYS A 8 -34.74 -33.36 19.27
C LYS A 8 -34.69 -33.61 20.77
N GLU A 9 -35.28 -34.71 21.23
CA GLU A 9 -35.27 -35.07 22.65
C GLU A 9 -33.86 -35.36 23.15
N GLY A 10 -33.04 -36.07 22.36
CA GLY A 10 -31.63 -36.30 22.67
C GLY A 10 -30.86 -35.01 22.91
N ILE A 11 -31.05 -33.99 22.05
CA ILE A 11 -30.42 -32.68 22.18
C ILE A 11 -30.87 -31.95 23.45
N LEU A 12 -32.18 -31.97 23.77
CA LEU A 12 -32.70 -31.35 24.99
C LEU A 12 -32.11 -32.02 26.24
N GLN A 13 -32.09 -33.35 26.28
CA GLN A 13 -31.54 -34.11 27.39
C GLN A 13 -30.03 -33.90 27.54
N TYR A 14 -29.29 -33.78 26.44
CA TYR A 14 -27.88 -33.41 26.47
C TYR A 14 -27.69 -32.00 27.06
N ALA A 15 -28.52 -31.04 26.63
CA ALA A 15 -28.42 -29.66 27.11
C ALA A 15 -28.69 -29.55 28.62
N ARG A 16 -29.70 -30.26 29.14
CA ARG A 16 -29.99 -30.35 30.58
C ARG A 16 -28.79 -30.88 31.36
N ARG A 17 -28.29 -32.07 30.98
CA ARG A 17 -27.13 -32.70 31.63
C ARG A 17 -25.86 -31.85 31.55
N TYR A 18 -25.67 -31.15 30.42
CA TYR A 18 -24.54 -30.25 30.25
C TYR A 18 -24.63 -29.07 31.22
N TYR A 19 -25.81 -28.46 31.34
CA TYR A 19 -26.05 -27.34 32.24
C TYR A 19 -25.92 -27.73 33.71
N GLU A 20 -26.47 -28.87 34.11
CA GLU A 20 -26.35 -29.37 35.49
C GLU A 20 -24.89 -29.48 35.94
N ARG A 21 -24.02 -29.98 35.06
CA ARG A 21 -22.59 -30.20 35.30
C ARG A 21 -21.76 -28.93 35.24
N ASN A 22 -22.02 -28.04 34.28
CA ASN A 22 -21.13 -26.90 33.99
C ASN A 22 -21.69 -25.57 34.51
N LYS A 23 -22.96 -25.53 34.95
CA LYS A 23 -23.73 -24.31 35.27
C LYS A 23 -23.72 -23.28 34.14
N GLU A 24 -23.48 -23.73 32.91
CA GLU A 24 -23.44 -22.92 31.70
C GLU A 24 -24.17 -23.66 30.58
N ALA A 25 -24.96 -22.92 29.80
CA ALA A 25 -25.66 -23.48 28.66
C ALA A 25 -24.67 -23.89 27.55
N PRO A 26 -24.86 -25.05 26.89
CA PRO A 26 -23.95 -25.49 25.84
C PRO A 26 -23.93 -24.51 24.65
N SER A 27 -22.79 -24.48 23.95
CA SER A 27 -22.70 -23.80 22.66
C SER A 27 -23.15 -24.73 21.53
N LEU A 28 -23.59 -24.16 20.41
CA LEU A 28 -23.98 -24.94 19.22
C LEU A 28 -22.86 -25.90 18.78
N ARG A 29 -21.60 -25.43 18.81
CA ARG A 29 -20.45 -26.26 18.47
C ARG A 29 -20.29 -27.49 19.39
N LYS A 30 -20.59 -27.35 20.69
CA LYS A 30 -20.55 -28.46 21.65
C LYS A 30 -21.66 -29.49 21.33
N ILE A 31 -22.87 -29.02 21.03
CA ILE A 31 -24.00 -29.88 20.63
C ILE A 31 -23.67 -30.63 19.34
N LEU A 32 -23.27 -29.93 18.27
CA LEU A 32 -22.91 -30.56 16.98
C LEU A 32 -21.76 -31.55 17.13
N LYS A 33 -20.78 -31.28 18.00
CA LYS A 33 -19.68 -32.20 18.29
C LYS A 33 -20.17 -33.47 19.01
N HIS A 34 -21.11 -33.34 19.94
CA HIS A 34 -21.67 -34.48 20.66
C HIS A 34 -22.49 -35.38 19.73
N PHE A 35 -23.34 -34.79 18.90
CA PHE A 35 -24.24 -35.50 17.97
C PHE A 35 -23.63 -35.75 16.57
N ARG A 36 -22.30 -35.83 16.48
CA ARG A 36 -21.61 -36.00 15.19
C ARG A 36 -21.88 -37.37 14.57
N LYS A 37 -22.05 -38.42 15.38
CA LYS A 37 -22.30 -39.80 14.92
C LYS A 37 -23.70 -39.94 14.31
N GLU A 38 -24.64 -39.15 14.79
CA GLU A 38 -26.04 -39.07 14.38
C GLU A 38 -26.22 -38.19 13.13
N LYS A 39 -25.11 -37.71 12.55
CA LYS A 39 -25.07 -36.84 11.36
C LYS A 39 -25.88 -35.54 11.55
N LEU A 40 -25.84 -34.95 12.75
CA LEU A 40 -26.46 -33.65 12.98
C LEU A 40 -25.61 -32.56 12.29
N SER A 41 -26.14 -32.00 11.20
CA SER A 41 -25.55 -30.85 10.53
C SER A 41 -26.07 -29.53 11.10
N PHE A 42 -25.36 -28.43 10.85
CA PHE A 42 -25.81 -27.09 11.22
C PHE A 42 -27.20 -26.80 10.62
N MET A 43 -27.40 -27.10 9.34
CA MET A 43 -28.67 -26.84 8.66
C MET A 43 -29.82 -27.67 9.28
N ARG A 44 -29.60 -28.97 9.53
CA ARG A 44 -30.60 -29.84 10.17
C ARG A 44 -30.91 -29.39 11.59
N PHE A 45 -29.92 -28.89 12.33
CA PHE A 45 -30.14 -28.32 13.66
C PHE A 45 -31.15 -27.15 13.63
N TYR A 46 -31.01 -26.22 12.68
CA TYR A 46 -31.95 -25.09 12.54
C TYR A 46 -33.31 -25.50 11.97
N MET A 47 -33.42 -26.65 11.29
CA MET A 47 -34.72 -27.21 10.92
C MET A 47 -35.49 -27.73 12.14
N ILE A 48 -34.78 -28.42 13.05
CA ILE A 48 -35.36 -28.96 14.29
C ILE A 48 -35.66 -27.84 15.31
N PHE A 49 -34.78 -26.84 15.39
CA PHE A 49 -34.87 -25.70 16.30
C PHE A 49 -34.77 -24.38 15.52
N PRO A 50 -35.89 -23.88 14.96
CA PRO A 50 -35.91 -22.63 14.17
C PRO A 50 -35.35 -21.41 14.91
N LYS A 51 -35.53 -21.34 16.24
CA LYS A 51 -34.96 -20.25 17.07
C LYS A 51 -33.56 -20.58 17.62
N GLY A 52 -32.95 -21.67 17.17
CA GLY A 52 -31.59 -22.07 17.48
C GLY A 52 -31.36 -22.46 18.94
N ILE A 53 -30.16 -22.15 19.47
CA ILE A 53 -29.77 -22.47 20.86
C ILE A 53 -30.72 -21.86 21.89
N SER A 54 -31.27 -20.68 21.64
CA SER A 54 -32.23 -20.05 22.54
C SER A 54 -33.49 -20.91 22.71
N GLU A 55 -33.91 -21.60 21.65
CA GLU A 55 -35.03 -22.54 21.71
C GLU A 55 -34.70 -23.76 22.55
N VAL A 56 -33.53 -24.35 22.32
CA VAL A 56 -33.03 -25.51 23.06
C VAL A 56 -32.97 -25.19 24.54
N CYS A 57 -32.38 -24.05 24.92
CA CYS A 57 -32.30 -23.63 26.31
C CYS A 57 -33.69 -23.41 26.93
N ARG A 58 -34.62 -22.79 26.20
CA ARG A 58 -36.00 -22.58 26.66
C ARG A 58 -36.76 -23.89 26.88
N LEU A 59 -36.67 -24.83 25.93
CA LEU A 59 -37.34 -26.14 26.02
C LEU A 59 -36.69 -27.09 27.04
N ALA A 60 -35.41 -26.86 27.35
CA ALA A 60 -34.67 -27.59 28.38
C ALA A 60 -34.77 -26.95 29.78
N ASP A 61 -35.56 -25.88 29.95
CA ASP A 61 -35.70 -25.11 31.19
C ASP A 61 -34.37 -24.57 31.75
N ILE A 62 -33.44 -24.22 30.85
CA ILE A 62 -32.13 -23.68 31.21
C ILE A 62 -32.23 -22.14 31.27
N PRO A 63 -31.95 -21.51 32.42
CA PRO A 63 -31.97 -20.06 32.51
C PRO A 63 -30.86 -19.46 31.63
N ILE A 64 -31.24 -18.56 30.74
CA ILE A 64 -30.31 -17.85 29.86
C ILE A 64 -29.98 -16.53 30.54
N SER A 65 -28.69 -16.26 30.77
CA SER A 65 -28.28 -14.96 31.32
C SER A 65 -28.69 -13.81 30.39
N ALA A 66 -29.17 -12.71 30.97
CA ALA A 66 -29.55 -11.51 30.24
C ALA A 66 -28.39 -10.97 29.38
N ASP A 67 -27.14 -11.13 29.85
CA ASP A 67 -25.94 -10.75 29.10
C ASP A 67 -25.78 -11.53 27.81
N ARG A 68 -26.12 -12.83 27.81
CA ARG A 68 -26.03 -13.68 26.62
C ARG A 68 -27.07 -13.29 25.57
N ILE A 69 -28.27 -12.92 26.02
CA ILE A 69 -29.32 -12.38 25.16
C ILE A 69 -28.82 -11.09 24.50
N LYS A 70 -28.36 -10.10 25.30
CA LYS A 70 -27.83 -8.82 24.80
C LYS A 70 -26.67 -8.99 23.81
N ARG A 71 -25.72 -9.89 24.08
CA ARG A 71 -24.60 -10.16 23.15
C ARG A 71 -25.08 -10.72 21.82
N THR A 72 -26.04 -11.64 21.84
CA THR A 72 -26.59 -12.27 20.63
C THR A 72 -27.40 -11.29 19.80
N GLU A 73 -28.18 -10.43 20.45
CA GLU A 73 -28.92 -9.35 19.78
C GLU A 73 -27.99 -8.36 19.10
N ARG A 74 -26.92 -7.91 19.79
CA ARG A 74 -25.90 -7.02 19.21
C ARG A 74 -25.24 -7.64 17.98
N ALA A 75 -24.82 -8.91 18.06
CA ALA A 75 -24.22 -9.62 16.93
C ALA A 75 -25.17 -9.75 15.74
N THR A 76 -26.45 -10.04 16.01
CA THR A 76 -27.49 -10.18 14.97
C THR A 76 -27.79 -8.83 14.32
N LYS A 77 -27.86 -7.75 15.09
CA LYS A 77 -28.07 -6.39 14.60
C LYS A 77 -26.90 -5.96 13.70
N ALA A 78 -25.67 -6.13 14.16
CA ALA A 78 -24.48 -5.82 13.37
C ALA A 78 -24.41 -6.62 12.05
N ALA A 79 -24.77 -7.91 12.08
CA ALA A 79 -24.83 -8.72 10.86
C ALA A 79 -25.89 -8.24 9.87
N LYS A 80 -27.07 -7.81 10.35
CA LYS A 80 -28.12 -7.21 9.51
C LYS A 80 -27.66 -5.88 8.90
N GLU A 81 -27.01 -5.02 9.68
CA GLU A 81 -26.47 -3.74 9.20
C GLU A 81 -25.40 -3.94 8.12
N ARG A 82 -24.46 -4.89 8.33
CA ARG A 82 -23.47 -5.24 7.30
C ARG A 82 -24.09 -5.75 6.00
N LYS A 83 -25.21 -6.49 6.07
CA LYS A 83 -25.94 -6.93 4.87
C LYS A 83 -26.57 -5.75 4.12
N LYS A 84 -27.12 -4.76 4.83
CA LYS A 84 -27.67 -3.53 4.22
C LYS A 84 -26.59 -2.68 3.53
N LEU A 85 -25.36 -2.69 4.05
CA LEU A 85 -24.25 -1.98 3.41
C LEU A 85 -23.75 -2.68 2.14
N LYS A 86 -23.84 -4.02 2.07
CA LYS A 86 -23.46 -4.79 0.87
C LYS A 86 -24.49 -4.76 -0.27
N THR A 87 -25.68 -4.21 -0.04
CA THR A 87 -26.68 -3.97 -1.10
C THR A 87 -26.47 -2.65 -1.84
N VAL A 88 -25.50 -1.84 -1.41
CA VAL A 88 -25.01 -0.71 -2.22
C VAL A 88 -24.07 -1.30 -3.27
N PRO A 89 -24.32 -1.11 -4.59
CA PRO A 89 -23.39 -1.54 -5.63
C PRO A 89 -22.00 -1.03 -5.29
N SER A 90 -21.00 -1.91 -5.36
CA SER A 90 -19.61 -1.47 -5.21
C SER A 90 -19.33 -0.42 -6.28
N ALA A 91 -18.55 0.62 -5.97
CA ALA A 91 -18.11 1.56 -6.98
C ALA A 91 -17.36 0.86 -8.14
N GLN A 92 -16.85 -0.36 -7.90
CA GLN A 92 -16.21 -1.22 -8.89
C GLN A 92 -17.19 -1.90 -9.86
N ASP A 93 -18.50 -1.95 -9.55
CA ASP A 93 -19.54 -2.52 -10.41
C ASP A 93 -20.23 -1.46 -11.29
N LEU A 94 -19.91 -0.18 -11.10
CA LEU A 94 -20.37 0.89 -11.97
C LEU A 94 -19.52 0.88 -13.24
N HIS A 95 -20.02 0.22 -14.28
CA HIS A 95 -19.50 0.37 -15.64
C HIS A 95 -19.87 1.77 -16.15
N ILE A 96 -19.09 2.77 -15.77
CA ILE A 96 -19.16 4.10 -16.36
C ILE A 96 -18.39 4.02 -17.68
N PRO A 97 -19.05 4.15 -18.84
CA PRO A 97 -18.34 4.23 -20.10
C PRO A 97 -17.50 5.51 -20.08
N PHE A 98 -16.18 5.36 -20.06
CA PHE A 98 -15.21 6.47 -20.03
C PHE A 98 -15.38 7.47 -21.20
N SER A 99 -16.12 7.09 -22.24
CA SER A 99 -16.51 7.96 -23.35
C SER A 99 -17.41 9.14 -22.97
N HIS A 100 -17.95 9.18 -21.75
CA HIS A 100 -18.82 10.27 -21.27
C HIS A 100 -18.25 11.02 -20.07
N VAL A 101 -16.98 10.79 -19.74
CA VAL A 101 -16.30 11.53 -18.67
C VAL A 101 -15.63 12.75 -19.29
N PHE A 102 -16.21 13.91 -18.98
CA PHE A 102 -15.68 15.21 -19.35
C PHE A 102 -15.09 15.87 -18.11
N TYR A 103 -14.00 16.61 -18.27
CA TYR A 103 -13.59 17.59 -17.27
C TYR A 103 -13.93 18.99 -17.77
N VAL A 104 -14.11 19.89 -16.81
CA VAL A 104 -14.34 21.30 -17.05
C VAL A 104 -13.09 22.01 -16.59
N ASP A 105 -12.47 22.79 -17.46
CA ASP A 105 -11.29 23.58 -17.12
C ASP A 105 -11.65 24.85 -16.32
N GLU A 106 -10.64 25.69 -16.05
CA GLU A 106 -10.82 26.95 -15.32
C GLU A 106 -11.67 27.97 -16.09
N ASP A 107 -11.74 27.86 -17.41
CA ASP A 107 -12.52 28.72 -18.31
C ASP A 107 -13.96 28.21 -18.50
N GLY A 108 -14.29 27.04 -17.96
CA GLY A 108 -15.61 26.42 -18.05
C GLY A 108 -15.81 25.60 -19.33
N GLU A 109 -14.77 25.36 -20.11
CA GLU A 109 -14.84 24.56 -21.32
C GLU A 109 -14.79 23.07 -20.99
N LYS A 110 -15.59 22.29 -21.73
CA LYS A 110 -15.69 20.84 -21.55
C LYS A 110 -14.74 20.14 -22.50
N HIS A 111 -13.88 19.33 -21.93
CA HIS A 111 -12.89 18.56 -22.67
C HIS A 111 -13.07 17.08 -22.38
N THR A 112 -12.84 16.27 -23.40
CA THR A 112 -12.79 14.81 -23.28
C THR A 112 -11.48 14.38 -22.59
N LEU A 113 -11.52 13.21 -21.95
CA LEU A 113 -10.31 12.61 -21.38
C LEU A 113 -9.21 12.35 -22.43
N ASP A 114 -9.59 12.09 -23.68
CA ASP A 114 -8.65 11.90 -24.78
C ASP A 114 -7.95 13.21 -25.16
N GLU A 115 -8.69 14.33 -25.21
CA GLU A 115 -8.11 15.66 -25.43
C GLU A 115 -7.12 16.04 -24.32
N TRP A 116 -7.50 15.78 -23.06
CA TRP A 116 -6.59 15.97 -21.92
C TRP A 116 -5.32 15.13 -22.04
N SER A 117 -5.47 13.84 -22.35
CA SER A 117 -4.35 12.92 -22.45
C SER A 117 -3.39 13.33 -23.55
N ASN A 118 -3.92 13.78 -24.69
CA ASN A 118 -3.12 14.28 -25.80
C ASN A 118 -2.42 15.60 -25.44
N ASN A 119 -3.10 16.52 -24.73
CA ASN A 119 -2.49 17.77 -24.29
C ASN A 119 -1.32 17.54 -23.31
N ILE A 120 -1.54 16.74 -22.26
CA ILE A 120 -0.47 16.36 -21.31
C ILE A 120 0.69 15.70 -22.02
N ARG A 121 0.40 14.82 -22.98
CA ARG A 121 1.45 14.15 -23.76
C ARG A 121 2.26 15.16 -24.56
N GLY A 122 1.62 16.16 -25.17
CA GLY A 122 2.30 17.26 -25.86
C GLY A 122 3.22 18.05 -24.93
N GLU A 123 2.70 18.51 -23.79
CA GLU A 123 3.47 19.27 -22.79
C GLU A 123 4.67 18.48 -22.27
N LEU A 124 4.52 17.17 -22.03
CA LEU A 124 5.62 16.31 -21.59
C LEU A 124 6.71 16.15 -22.66
N LEU A 125 6.34 16.09 -23.94
CA LEU A 125 7.31 16.01 -25.05
C LEU A 125 8.06 17.33 -25.24
N ASP A 126 7.38 18.46 -25.08
CA ASP A 126 8.01 19.79 -25.11
C ASP A 126 8.97 19.97 -23.94
N LEU A 127 8.58 19.52 -22.74
CA LEU A 127 9.45 19.53 -21.57
C LEU A 127 10.68 18.65 -21.77
N ASP A 128 10.54 17.43 -22.29
CA ASP A 128 11.67 16.53 -22.62
C ASP A 128 12.63 17.20 -23.62
N SER A 129 12.10 17.82 -24.66
CA SER A 129 12.88 18.54 -25.67
C SER A 129 13.67 19.69 -25.06
N ASN A 130 13.04 20.46 -24.17
CA ASN A 130 13.69 21.56 -23.45
C ASN A 130 14.81 21.05 -22.51
N VAL A 131 14.57 19.95 -21.79
CA VAL A 131 15.58 19.33 -20.91
C VAL A 131 16.78 18.86 -21.72
N ARG A 132 16.57 18.21 -22.87
CA ARG A 132 17.67 17.78 -23.75
C ARG A 132 18.53 18.95 -24.22
N ARG A 133 17.90 20.05 -24.68
CA ARG A 133 18.63 21.25 -25.09
C ARG A 133 19.47 21.83 -23.95
N MET A 134 18.90 21.93 -22.74
CA MET A 134 19.66 22.40 -21.57
C MET A 134 20.85 21.49 -21.24
N MET A 135 20.70 20.18 -21.39
CA MET A 135 21.81 19.23 -21.18
C MET A 135 22.93 19.39 -22.21
N GLU A 136 22.58 19.64 -23.48
CA GLU A 136 23.54 19.92 -24.55
C GLU A 136 24.30 21.23 -24.30
N ASP A 137 23.59 22.29 -23.89
CA ASP A 137 24.19 23.58 -23.53
C ASP A 137 25.13 23.45 -22.32
N LEU A 138 24.74 22.66 -21.33
CA LEU A 138 25.57 22.39 -20.15
C LEU A 138 26.84 21.62 -20.53
N ALA A 139 26.72 20.60 -21.40
CA ALA A 139 27.87 19.84 -21.89
C ALA A 139 28.83 20.72 -22.69
N SER A 140 28.31 21.61 -23.54
CA SER A 140 29.08 22.61 -24.29
C SER A 140 29.81 23.58 -23.36
N THR A 141 29.12 24.06 -22.32
CA THR A 141 29.71 24.97 -21.33
C THR A 141 30.80 24.30 -20.52
N LYS A 142 30.58 23.06 -20.08
CA LYS A 142 31.58 22.25 -19.36
C LYS A 142 32.86 22.10 -20.19
N LYS A 143 32.72 21.77 -21.48
CA LYS A 143 33.86 21.65 -22.39
C LYS A 143 34.64 22.97 -22.51
N LYS A 144 33.94 24.11 -22.65
CA LYS A 144 34.60 25.44 -22.69
C LYS A 144 35.39 25.74 -21.41
N VAL A 145 34.87 25.35 -20.25
CA VAL A 145 35.59 25.51 -18.97
C VAL A 145 36.84 24.63 -18.95
N GLU A 146 36.74 23.36 -19.34
CA GLU A 146 37.89 22.44 -19.42
C GLU A 146 38.97 22.94 -20.39
N ASP A 147 38.57 23.49 -21.54
CA ASP A 147 39.47 24.10 -22.52
C ASP A 147 40.17 25.35 -21.93
N LEU A 148 39.43 26.21 -21.23
CA LEU A 148 39.97 27.40 -20.57
C LEU A 148 40.94 27.04 -19.43
N GLU A 149 40.62 26.05 -18.61
CA GLU A 149 41.50 25.55 -17.55
C GLU A 149 42.80 24.98 -18.10
N SER A 150 42.73 24.24 -19.21
CA SER A 150 43.91 23.68 -19.89
C SER A 150 44.80 24.80 -20.45
N ASN A 151 44.20 25.76 -21.15
CA ASN A 151 44.92 26.90 -21.73
C ASN A 151 45.53 27.82 -20.65
N PHE A 152 44.83 28.02 -19.53
CA PHE A 152 45.37 28.76 -18.38
C PHE A 152 46.58 28.04 -17.78
N LYS A 153 46.50 26.72 -17.55
CA LYS A 153 47.63 25.92 -17.05
C LYS A 153 48.84 26.06 -17.96
N GLU A 154 48.67 25.89 -19.27
CA GLU A 154 49.74 26.03 -20.25
C GLU A 154 50.39 27.43 -20.22
N LYS A 155 49.58 28.50 -20.28
CA LYS A 155 50.10 29.88 -20.24
C LYS A 155 50.81 30.22 -18.94
N VAL A 156 50.31 29.73 -17.80
CA VAL A 156 50.98 29.89 -16.51
C VAL A 156 52.31 29.16 -16.50
N PHE A 157 52.37 27.92 -17.01
CA PHE A 157 53.64 27.19 -17.12
C PHE A 157 54.64 27.91 -18.04
N GLU A 158 54.19 28.49 -19.15
CA GLU A 158 55.06 29.29 -20.02
C GLU A 158 55.56 30.57 -19.35
N ALA A 159 54.69 31.32 -18.67
CA ALA A 159 55.08 32.53 -17.94
C ALA A 159 56.05 32.23 -16.78
N LEU A 160 55.93 31.04 -16.18
CA LEU A 160 56.81 30.58 -15.09
C LEU A 160 58.12 29.94 -15.57
N LYS A 161 58.38 29.81 -16.90
CA LYS A 161 59.70 29.42 -17.45
C LYS A 161 60.72 30.53 -17.22
N ILE A 162 61.08 30.75 -15.95
CA ILE A 162 62.09 31.71 -15.53
C ILE A 162 63.43 30.95 -15.51
N THR A 163 64.36 31.40 -16.34
CA THR A 163 65.73 30.90 -16.36
C THR A 163 66.61 31.73 -15.43
N CYS A 164 67.49 31.08 -14.68
CA CYS A 164 68.48 31.74 -13.84
C CYS A 164 69.41 32.59 -14.72
N PRO A 165 69.50 33.91 -14.49
CA PRO A 165 70.32 34.80 -15.31
C PRO A 165 71.83 34.53 -15.17
N HIS A 166 72.26 33.80 -14.13
CA HIS A 166 73.68 33.49 -13.89
C HIS A 166 74.18 32.20 -14.52
N CYS A 167 73.35 31.14 -14.55
CA CYS A 167 73.78 29.83 -15.03
C CYS A 167 72.92 29.27 -16.16
N GLY A 168 71.87 29.99 -16.59
CA GLY A 168 70.91 29.52 -17.58
C GLY A 168 70.01 28.36 -17.10
N GLY A 169 70.17 27.89 -15.85
CA GLY A 169 69.38 26.81 -15.29
C GLY A 169 67.91 27.20 -15.09
N LYS A 170 66.98 26.28 -15.34
CA LYS A 170 65.55 26.51 -15.12
C LYS A 170 65.25 26.66 -13.62
N ILE A 171 64.53 27.70 -13.21
CA ILE A 171 64.06 27.91 -11.84
C ILE A 171 62.67 27.26 -11.71
N VAL A 172 62.49 26.40 -10.71
CA VAL A 172 61.20 25.74 -10.44
C VAL A 172 60.56 26.40 -9.23
N PHE A 173 59.33 26.91 -9.39
CA PHE A 173 58.54 27.44 -8.28
C PHE A 173 57.59 26.37 -7.76
N ASN A 174 57.64 26.11 -6.45
CA ASN A 174 56.59 25.36 -5.77
C ASN A 174 55.48 26.34 -5.38
N VAL A 175 54.32 26.24 -6.05
CA VAL A 175 53.13 27.00 -5.68
C VAL A 175 52.25 26.10 -4.82
N THR A 176 52.17 26.40 -3.52
CA THR A 176 51.28 25.71 -2.58
C THR A 176 50.08 26.59 -2.24
N CYS A 177 48.87 26.09 -2.50
CA CYS A 177 47.66 26.72 -2.00
C CYS A 177 47.48 26.39 -0.51
N LEU A 178 47.44 27.42 0.35
CA LEU A 178 47.33 27.26 1.81
C LEU A 178 46.02 26.61 2.27
N ASN A 179 44.95 26.66 1.45
CA ASN A 179 43.63 26.11 1.81
C ASN A 179 43.37 24.69 1.31
N CYS A 180 43.99 24.26 0.21
CA CYS A 180 43.63 22.99 -0.45
C CYS A 180 44.61 21.84 -0.16
N ASN A 181 45.80 22.12 0.38
CA ASN A 181 46.87 21.14 0.66
C ASN A 181 47.27 20.22 -0.53
N GLU A 182 46.85 20.53 -1.76
CA GLU A 182 47.31 19.85 -2.97
C GLU A 182 48.67 20.41 -3.41
N ARG A 183 49.68 19.54 -3.48
CA ARG A 183 51.01 19.84 -4.02
C ARG A 183 51.02 19.55 -5.52
N LEU A 184 50.93 20.59 -6.35
CA LEU A 184 51.27 20.48 -7.77
C LEU A 184 52.80 20.50 -7.92
N LEU A 185 53.40 19.31 -8.01
CA LEU A 185 54.83 19.17 -8.31
C LEU A 185 55.06 19.39 -9.82
N LEU A 186 55.60 20.56 -10.15
CA LEU A 186 56.17 20.85 -11.47
C LEU A 186 57.54 20.17 -11.59
N GLN A 187 57.59 18.94 -12.11
CA GLN A 187 58.85 18.33 -12.53
C GLN A 187 59.09 18.63 -14.01
N ILE A 188 60.08 19.49 -14.30
CA ILE A 188 60.69 19.58 -15.63
C ILE A 188 62.00 18.79 -15.56
N LEU A 189 62.04 17.66 -16.26
CA LEU A 189 63.26 16.89 -16.50
C LEU A 189 64.30 17.77 -17.23
N LYS A 190 65.57 17.61 -16.83
CA LYS A 190 66.72 18.33 -17.38
C LYS A 190 66.84 18.15 -18.89
#